data_AF-A0A428XAH9-F1
#
_entry.id   AF-A0A428XAH9-F1
#
_cell.length_a   1.000
_cell.length_b   1.000
_cell.length_c   1.000
_cell.angle_alpha   90.00
_cell.angle_beta   90.00
_cell.angle_gamma   90.00
#
_symmetry.space_group_name_H-M   'P 1'
#
loop_
_entity.id
_entity.type
_entity.pdbx_description
1 polymer ?
#
loop_
_entity_poly.entity_id
_entity_poly.type
_entity_poly.pdbx_seq_one_letter_code
_entity_poly.pdbx_strand_id
1 'polypeptide(L)'
;MRHGCDNGAPDDTPAGIDVRHRARHDVVQSTAWFDFGDSSGETVPAVGPPHRVTTCRAGPRGGSHDAGWWTIRSWIPSDCPWPSRDVRSPGRCQPSRKRVHVTTTDLPAASEEHRAALVAKLRERGWIRTEPVAQAVLAVPREDFLPDGVSLEDAYHVDRSVITVRDEHGVALSSVSAAYIMAAMLEQANLEPGHRVLEIGSGGLNAALIAQVVGPDGSVVSVDIDPDVTSRAQELLDKTGYSDRVRVLTADAGQGLDGEDPFDAVIVTVGMWDLAPGLLRMLKPAATIVVPLVTNGVTRTIAFRRNDNDEVLVSTSVEVAGFVGLQGAEAHADRVFTLPSPGGHKMRVRFDSGAPADMSVLDGALAGEPVTARSGVTVGDGESFSGLDLWLAWFMPGFCRIEGDKEFMTAGGGHWFPYGVVRDAGVAFLVLQPVDGRMEFTARGYGRDADVADVAADTLAEQVRAWDRDGRGSADVTFGYWPDGADRNNLPSEAAVLVKTHGVVTISWPGRRAATADQVA
;
A
#
# COMPACT_ATOMS: atom_id res chain seq x y z
N MET A 1 75.70 -6.35 19.25
CA MET A 1 75.86 -7.52 20.14
C MET A 1 74.56 -8.32 20.10
N ARG A 2 74.67 -9.64 20.05
CA ARG A 2 73.57 -10.62 19.96
C ARG A 2 72.92 -10.90 21.33
N HIS A 3 71.77 -11.59 21.27
CA HIS A 3 71.00 -12.33 22.30
C HIS A 3 69.83 -11.53 22.91
N GLY A 4 68.58 -11.99 22.99
CA GLY A 4 67.94 -13.28 22.69
C GLY A 4 66.97 -13.68 23.82
N CYS A 5 65.66 -13.80 23.49
CA CYS A 5 64.51 -14.42 24.22
C CYS A 5 64.12 -13.83 25.60
N ASP A 6 62.85 -13.75 26.03
CA ASP A 6 61.80 -14.79 26.04
C ASP A 6 60.39 -14.19 26.33
N ASN A 7 59.38 -14.82 25.73
CA ASN A 7 57.95 -15.05 26.09
C ASN A 7 57.06 -13.99 26.78
N GLY A 8 55.90 -13.74 26.14
CA GLY A 8 54.67 -13.24 26.77
C GLY A 8 53.61 -12.81 25.74
N ALA A 9 52.60 -13.65 25.51
CA ALA A 9 51.45 -13.37 24.64
C ALA A 9 50.56 -12.22 25.17
N PRO A 10 49.75 -11.59 24.31
CA PRO A 10 48.36 -11.35 24.70
C PRO A 10 47.31 -11.61 23.59
N ASP A 11 46.17 -12.09 24.08
CA ASP A 11 44.77 -11.89 23.68
C ASP A 11 44.33 -11.95 22.21
N ASP A 12 43.66 -13.06 21.90
CA ASP A 12 42.68 -13.20 20.84
C ASP A 12 41.34 -12.55 21.23
N THR A 13 40.85 -11.63 20.39
CA THR A 13 39.42 -11.33 20.23
C THR A 13 39.13 -11.29 18.73
N PRO A 14 38.29 -12.17 18.17
CA PRO A 14 38.08 -12.19 16.72
C PRO A 14 37.09 -11.13 16.26
N ALA A 15 37.43 -10.55 15.11
CA ALA A 15 36.76 -9.51 14.38
C ALA A 15 35.32 -9.86 13.98
N GLY A 16 34.53 -8.79 13.87
CA GLY A 16 33.13 -8.79 13.44
C GLY A 16 32.92 -9.36 12.04
N ILE A 17 31.81 -10.06 11.93
CA ILE A 17 31.29 -10.65 10.70
C ILE A 17 30.46 -9.57 9.98
N ASP A 18 30.96 -9.13 8.82
CA ASP A 18 30.23 -8.36 7.82
C ASP A 18 29.35 -9.32 7.01
N VAL A 19 28.03 -9.11 7.00
CA VAL A 19 27.09 -9.86 6.15
C VAL A 19 26.30 -8.88 5.31
N ARG A 20 26.84 -8.59 4.12
CA ARG A 20 26.04 -8.09 3.00
C ARG A 20 25.33 -9.26 2.33
N HIS A 21 24.04 -9.41 2.60
CA HIS A 21 23.14 -10.21 1.77
C HIS A 21 21.81 -9.46 1.63
N ARG A 22 21.74 -8.51 0.70
CA ARG A 22 20.51 -7.89 0.20
C ARG A 22 20.48 -8.03 -1.31
N ALA A 23 19.70 -8.97 -1.81
CA ALA A 23 19.19 -9.05 -3.18
C ALA A 23 18.49 -10.42 -3.32
N ARG A 24 17.14 -10.47 -3.24
CA ARG A 24 16.32 -11.62 -3.72
C ARG A 24 14.79 -11.48 -3.60
N HIS A 25 14.20 -10.33 -3.21
CA HIS A 25 12.80 -10.32 -2.73
C HIS A 25 11.77 -9.52 -3.55
N ASP A 26 12.18 -8.75 -4.54
CA ASP A 26 11.28 -7.81 -5.21
C ASP A 26 10.32 -8.39 -6.27
N VAL A 27 10.59 -9.60 -6.78
CA VAL A 27 9.93 -10.11 -8.01
C VAL A 27 8.47 -10.45 -7.81
N VAL A 28 8.15 -11.05 -6.66
CA VAL A 28 6.77 -11.46 -6.35
C VAL A 28 5.92 -10.25 -5.95
N GLN A 29 6.54 -9.23 -5.35
CA GLN A 29 5.83 -8.04 -4.90
C GLN A 29 5.29 -7.23 -6.07
N SER A 30 6.05 -7.02 -7.15
CA SER A 30 5.54 -6.19 -8.25
C SER A 30 4.24 -6.73 -8.87
N THR A 31 4.08 -8.05 -9.00
CA THR A 31 2.93 -8.66 -9.70
C THR A 31 1.70 -8.89 -8.82
N ALA A 32 1.85 -9.05 -7.50
CA ALA A 32 0.74 -9.34 -6.59
C ALA A 32 -0.17 -8.12 -6.30
N TRP A 33 0.32 -6.89 -6.45
CA TRP A 33 -0.45 -5.66 -6.19
C TRP A 33 -1.39 -5.25 -7.34
N PHE A 34 -1.32 -5.91 -8.50
CA PHE A 34 -2.03 -5.47 -9.71
C PHE A 34 -3.38 -6.12 -9.95
N ASP A 35 -3.89 -6.94 -9.03
CA ASP A 35 -5.25 -7.48 -9.07
C ASP A 35 -6.25 -6.54 -8.36
N PHE A 36 -6.30 -5.27 -8.82
CA PHE A 36 -7.41 -4.38 -8.50
C PHE A 36 -8.52 -4.62 -9.52
N GLY A 37 -9.59 -5.25 -9.03
CA GLY A 37 -10.68 -5.78 -9.83
C GLY A 37 -11.40 -4.78 -10.75
N ASP A 38 -11.96 -5.40 -11.79
CA ASP A 38 -12.91 -4.92 -12.78
C ASP A 38 -13.96 -3.96 -12.19
N SER A 39 -13.97 -2.71 -12.67
CA SER A 39 -15.01 -1.71 -12.42
C SER A 39 -15.67 -1.32 -13.75
N SER A 40 -16.40 -2.27 -14.34
CA SER A 40 -17.38 -2.01 -15.38
C SER A 40 -18.63 -1.35 -14.76
N GLY A 41 -18.53 -0.06 -14.42
CA GLY A 41 -19.65 0.77 -13.97
C GLY A 41 -20.29 1.55 -15.12
N GLU A 42 -21.54 1.21 -15.46
CA GLU A 42 -22.40 1.98 -16.36
C GLU A 42 -22.71 3.38 -15.81
N THR A 43 -22.71 4.38 -16.70
CA THR A 43 -23.04 5.79 -16.43
C THR A 43 -24.54 6.02 -16.27
N VAL A 44 -24.97 6.78 -15.25
CA VAL A 44 -26.32 7.37 -15.12
C VAL A 44 -26.21 8.83 -14.61
N PRO A 45 -27.03 9.79 -15.09
CA PRO A 45 -26.70 11.22 -15.02
C PRO A 45 -27.09 11.93 -13.71
N ALA A 46 -26.45 13.09 -13.52
CA ALA A 46 -26.54 13.98 -12.37
C ALA A 46 -27.96 14.45 -11.99
N VAL A 47 -28.22 14.58 -10.68
CA VAL A 47 -29.43 15.22 -10.13
C VAL A 47 -29.04 16.32 -9.15
N GLY A 48 -29.59 17.52 -9.38
CA GLY A 48 -29.43 18.73 -8.56
C GLY A 48 -30.20 18.72 -7.22
N PRO A 49 -30.17 19.83 -6.46
CA PRO A 49 -30.39 19.84 -5.01
C PRO A 49 -31.88 19.83 -4.61
N PRO A 50 -32.20 19.56 -3.32
CA PRO A 50 -33.53 19.10 -2.92
C PRO A 50 -34.48 20.25 -2.56
N HIS A 51 -35.74 20.12 -2.97
CA HIS A 51 -36.86 20.90 -2.44
C HIS A 51 -37.93 20.03 -1.76
N ARG A 52 -38.56 20.65 -0.76
CA ARG A 52 -39.40 20.11 0.31
C ARG A 52 -40.89 19.95 -0.07
N VAL A 53 -41.48 18.83 0.38
CA VAL A 53 -42.70 18.73 1.25
C VAL A 53 -44.12 18.64 0.63
N THR A 54 -44.87 17.66 1.20
CA THR A 54 -46.34 17.46 1.44
C THR A 54 -47.33 16.91 0.38
N THR A 55 -47.75 15.66 0.63
CA THR A 55 -49.13 15.09 0.77
C THR A 55 -50.35 15.71 0.03
N CYS A 56 -51.17 14.92 -0.69
CA CYS A 56 -52.32 14.12 -0.22
C CYS A 56 -53.40 13.85 -1.32
N ARG A 57 -53.90 12.58 -1.41
CA ARG A 57 -55.24 12.02 -1.85
C ARG A 57 -55.93 12.56 -3.14
N ALA A 58 -56.64 11.81 -4.00
CA ALA A 58 -57.42 10.57 -3.95
C ALA A 58 -57.62 9.98 -5.39
N GLY A 59 -57.87 8.67 -5.53
CA GLY A 59 -58.02 7.90 -6.80
C GLY A 59 -59.41 7.98 -7.47
N PRO A 60 -59.93 6.94 -8.18
CA PRO A 60 -59.30 5.71 -8.72
C PRO A 60 -59.66 5.41 -10.21
N ARG A 61 -58.97 4.43 -10.85
CA ARG A 61 -59.55 3.29 -11.63
C ARG A 61 -58.48 2.56 -12.47
N GLY A 62 -58.34 1.24 -12.22
CA GLY A 62 -58.40 0.22 -13.27
C GLY A 62 -57.09 -0.44 -13.78
N GLY A 63 -56.74 -1.59 -13.17
CA GLY A 63 -56.10 -2.77 -13.79
C GLY A 63 -54.61 -2.64 -14.18
N SER A 64 -53.75 -3.64 -14.02
CA SER A 64 -53.82 -5.00 -13.48
C SER A 64 -52.38 -5.52 -13.40
N HIS A 65 -52.00 -6.12 -12.27
CA HIS A 65 -50.95 -7.13 -12.01
C HIS A 65 -49.54 -6.94 -12.60
N ASP A 66 -48.43 -7.13 -11.88
CA ASP A 66 -48.09 -7.11 -10.46
C ASP A 66 -46.54 -7.08 -10.46
N ALA A 67 -45.95 -6.01 -9.94
CA ALA A 67 -44.61 -6.00 -9.37
C ALA A 67 -44.72 -6.60 -7.95
N GLY A 68 -43.74 -7.24 -7.34
CA GLY A 68 -42.35 -6.85 -7.21
C GLY A 68 -41.84 -7.30 -5.83
N TRP A 69 -40.62 -6.88 -5.55
CA TRP A 69 -39.91 -6.86 -4.28
C TRP A 69 -40.74 -6.37 -3.08
N TRP A 70 -40.37 -6.73 -1.85
CA TRP A 70 -40.06 -5.82 -0.72
C TRP A 70 -39.75 -6.59 0.60
N THR A 71 -38.98 -5.91 1.43
CA THR A 71 -38.38 -6.19 2.74
C THR A 71 -39.33 -6.32 3.96
N ILE A 72 -38.91 -7.17 4.90
CA ILE A 72 -38.88 -7.11 6.39
C ILE A 72 -39.90 -6.21 7.15
N ARG A 73 -40.76 -6.81 8.00
CA ARG A 73 -40.78 -6.68 9.50
C ARG A 73 -42.04 -7.32 10.14
N SER A 74 -41.78 -8.08 11.21
CA SER A 74 -42.56 -8.32 12.44
C SER A 74 -44.10 -8.38 12.41
N TRP A 75 -44.65 -9.50 12.93
CA TRP A 75 -45.98 -9.53 13.55
C TRP A 75 -46.00 -10.41 14.81
N ILE A 76 -46.35 -9.81 15.94
CA ILE A 76 -47.02 -10.45 17.09
C ILE A 76 -48.51 -10.19 16.89
N PRO A 77 -49.37 -11.19 17.17
CA PRO A 77 -50.64 -10.88 17.80
C PRO A 77 -51.00 -11.83 18.95
N SER A 78 -51.66 -11.22 19.91
CA SER A 78 -52.28 -11.76 21.12
C SER A 78 -53.61 -12.45 20.84
N ASP A 79 -54.04 -13.23 21.85
CA ASP A 79 -55.43 -13.53 22.23
C ASP A 79 -56.17 -14.72 21.59
N CYS A 80 -56.33 -15.78 22.38
CA CYS A 80 -57.64 -16.43 22.59
C CYS A 80 -57.68 -17.29 23.88
N PRO A 81 -58.88 -17.55 24.44
CA PRO A 81 -59.16 -17.50 25.87
C PRO A 81 -59.14 -18.87 26.58
N TRP A 82 -58.95 -18.82 27.90
CA TRP A 82 -59.16 -19.93 28.83
C TRP A 82 -60.63 -20.39 28.87
N PRO A 83 -60.90 -21.69 29.11
CA PRO A 83 -61.14 -22.10 30.50
C PRO A 83 -60.63 -23.51 30.91
N SER A 84 -60.37 -23.60 32.23
CA SER A 84 -60.61 -24.73 33.16
C SER A 84 -59.97 -26.13 32.97
N ARG A 85 -59.11 -26.43 33.96
CA ARG A 85 -59.01 -27.63 34.82
C ARG A 85 -58.85 -29.06 34.25
N ASP A 86 -57.74 -29.66 34.73
CA ASP A 86 -57.55 -31.01 35.26
C ASP A 86 -57.11 -32.20 34.37
N VAL A 87 -55.82 -32.55 34.61
CA VAL A 87 -55.27 -33.90 34.88
C VAL A 87 -55.16 -34.92 33.73
N ARG A 88 -53.92 -35.13 33.23
CA ARG A 88 -53.18 -36.43 33.16
C ARG A 88 -51.89 -36.30 32.31
N SER A 89 -50.74 -36.66 32.89
CA SER A 89 -49.53 -37.11 32.16
C SER A 89 -49.61 -38.63 31.92
N PRO A 90 -48.73 -39.31 31.14
CA PRO A 90 -47.64 -38.82 30.27
C PRO A 90 -47.60 -39.46 28.86
N GLY A 91 -47.00 -38.77 27.88
CA GLY A 91 -46.65 -39.32 26.57
C GLY A 91 -45.28 -38.80 26.13
N ARG A 92 -44.29 -39.69 26.13
CA ARG A 92 -42.86 -39.41 25.95
C ARG A 92 -42.51 -39.36 24.46
N CYS A 93 -42.03 -38.22 23.96
CA CYS A 93 -41.29 -38.12 22.69
C CYS A 93 -40.04 -37.26 22.93
N GLN A 94 -38.87 -37.89 22.96
CA GLN A 94 -37.57 -37.22 23.04
C GLN A 94 -37.10 -36.82 21.63
N PRO A 95 -36.69 -35.56 21.38
CA PRO A 95 -35.94 -35.21 20.19
C PRO A 95 -34.45 -35.54 20.41
N SER A 96 -33.88 -36.34 19.50
CA SER A 96 -32.47 -36.66 19.46
C SER A 96 -31.63 -35.44 19.07
N ARG A 97 -31.00 -34.79 20.05
CA ARG A 97 -29.91 -33.85 19.78
C ARG A 97 -28.64 -34.65 19.49
N LYS A 98 -28.29 -34.82 18.21
CA LYS A 98 -26.91 -35.17 17.84
C LYS A 98 -26.02 -34.00 18.23
N ARG A 99 -25.25 -34.17 19.31
CA ARG A 99 -24.12 -33.30 19.65
C ARG A 99 -23.03 -33.54 18.62
N VAL A 100 -22.75 -32.56 17.77
CA VAL A 100 -21.45 -32.46 17.11
C VAL A 100 -20.50 -31.91 18.17
N HIS A 101 -19.56 -32.73 18.64
CA HIS A 101 -18.42 -32.25 19.41
C HIS A 101 -17.47 -31.56 18.43
N VAL A 102 -17.42 -30.23 18.48
CA VAL A 102 -16.22 -29.50 18.08
C VAL A 102 -15.38 -29.40 19.35
N THR A 103 -14.25 -30.10 19.37
CA THR A 103 -13.27 -30.03 20.46
C THR A 103 -12.62 -28.65 20.45
N THR A 104 -12.97 -27.79 21.40
CA THR A 104 -12.43 -26.43 21.56
C THR A 104 -10.96 -26.40 22.04
N THR A 105 -10.33 -27.56 22.25
CA THR A 105 -8.98 -27.69 22.81
C THR A 105 -7.83 -27.57 21.80
N ASP A 106 -8.10 -27.59 20.48
CA ASP A 106 -7.03 -27.65 19.46
C ASP A 106 -6.77 -26.30 18.74
N LEU A 107 -7.64 -25.30 18.92
CA LEU A 107 -7.52 -24.00 18.22
C LEU A 107 -6.34 -23.13 18.68
N PRO A 108 -6.02 -23.01 19.99
CA PRO A 108 -4.88 -22.21 20.44
C PRO A 108 -3.54 -22.78 19.94
N ALA A 109 -3.36 -24.10 20.03
CA ALA A 109 -2.14 -24.78 19.59
C ALA A 109 -1.94 -24.68 18.06
N ALA A 110 -3.02 -24.79 17.28
CA ALA A 110 -2.94 -24.64 15.82
C ALA A 110 -2.55 -23.19 15.41
N SER A 111 -3.08 -22.17 16.09
CA SER A 111 -2.72 -20.78 15.81
C SER A 111 -1.26 -20.48 16.16
N GLU A 112 -0.76 -21.00 17.28
CA GLU A 112 0.64 -20.85 17.69
C GLU A 112 1.61 -21.44 16.64
N GLU A 113 1.28 -22.60 16.05
CA GLU A 113 2.06 -23.21 14.97
C GLU A 113 2.09 -22.31 13.72
N HIS A 114 0.95 -21.74 13.32
CA HIS A 114 0.87 -20.82 12.19
C HIS A 114 1.68 -19.54 12.42
N ARG A 115 1.66 -18.99 13.65
CA ARG A 115 2.49 -17.83 14.02
C ARG A 115 3.97 -18.14 13.93
N ALA A 116 4.40 -19.28 14.48
CA ALA A 116 5.80 -19.70 14.42
C ALA A 116 6.26 -19.92 12.97
N ALA A 117 5.42 -20.55 12.15
CA ALA A 117 5.69 -20.75 10.72
C ALA A 117 5.76 -19.43 9.95
N LEU A 118 4.88 -18.46 10.26
CA LEU A 118 4.93 -17.13 9.68
C LEU A 118 6.25 -16.42 10.04
N VAL A 119 6.64 -16.41 11.31
CA VAL A 119 7.89 -15.78 11.76
C VAL A 119 9.11 -16.42 11.10
N ALA A 120 9.14 -17.75 10.99
CA ALA A 120 10.23 -18.45 10.30
C ALA A 120 10.36 -17.99 8.84
N LYS A 121 9.24 -17.91 8.11
CA LYS A 121 9.22 -17.42 6.72
C LYS A 121 9.64 -15.95 6.62
N LEU A 122 9.16 -15.09 7.52
CA LEU A 122 9.51 -13.68 7.53
C LEU A 122 11.00 -13.45 7.82
N ARG A 123 11.60 -14.27 8.69
CA ARG A 123 13.06 -14.27 8.94
C ARG A 123 13.86 -14.78 7.75
N GLU A 124 13.43 -15.89 7.15
CA GLU A 124 14.06 -16.45 5.94
C GLU A 124 14.11 -15.41 4.80
N ARG A 125 13.06 -14.60 4.69
CA ARG A 125 12.93 -13.53 3.68
C ARG A 125 13.56 -12.19 4.11
N GLY A 126 14.07 -12.09 5.34
CA GLY A 126 14.73 -10.89 5.85
C GLY A 126 13.81 -9.73 6.26
N TRP A 127 12.48 -9.93 6.29
CA TRP A 127 11.51 -8.93 6.75
C TRP A 127 11.39 -8.87 8.28
N ILE A 128 11.84 -9.90 8.99
CA ILE A 128 12.12 -9.86 10.43
C ILE A 128 13.61 -10.09 10.62
N ARG A 129 14.27 -9.16 11.30
CA ARG A 129 15.73 -9.20 11.52
C ARG A 129 16.06 -9.14 13.01
N THR A 130 15.14 -8.62 13.82
CA THR A 130 15.32 -8.39 15.24
C THR A 130 14.40 -9.27 16.09
N GLU A 131 14.86 -9.61 17.28
CA GLU A 131 14.08 -10.41 18.23
C GLU A 131 12.80 -9.71 18.72
N PRO A 132 12.82 -8.40 19.04
CA PRO A 132 11.59 -7.70 19.48
C PRO A 132 10.45 -7.79 18.47
N VAL A 133 10.73 -7.64 17.17
CA VAL A 133 9.70 -7.77 16.13
C VAL A 133 9.21 -9.22 16.00
N ALA A 134 10.11 -10.19 16.07
CA ALA A 134 9.73 -11.61 16.05
C ALA A 134 8.79 -11.95 17.22
N GLN A 135 9.12 -11.51 18.42
CA GLN A 135 8.31 -11.75 19.62
C GLN A 135 6.95 -11.05 19.54
N ALA A 136 6.88 -9.84 18.98
CA ALA A 136 5.61 -9.17 18.75
C ALA A 136 4.69 -9.98 17.82
N VAL A 137 5.21 -10.50 16.71
CA VAL A 137 4.42 -11.31 15.76
C VAL A 137 3.99 -12.66 16.37
N LEU A 138 4.79 -13.27 17.25
CA LEU A 138 4.39 -14.47 17.99
C LEU A 138 3.28 -14.17 19.01
N ALA A 139 3.40 -13.06 19.73
CA ALA A 139 2.50 -12.72 20.83
C ALA A 139 1.13 -12.22 20.36
N VAL A 140 1.08 -11.42 19.30
CA VAL A 140 -0.18 -10.80 18.83
C VAL A 140 -1.01 -11.80 18.02
N PRO A 141 -2.26 -12.10 18.42
CA PRO A 141 -3.14 -13.02 17.70
C PRO A 141 -3.71 -12.37 16.44
N ARG A 142 -2.99 -12.44 15.31
CA ARG A 142 -3.41 -11.81 14.04
C ARG A 142 -4.83 -12.21 13.62
N GLU A 143 -5.23 -13.45 13.86
CA GLU A 143 -6.56 -13.98 13.56
C GLU A 143 -7.68 -13.25 14.30
N ASP A 144 -7.42 -12.71 15.49
CA ASP A 144 -8.43 -11.99 16.27
C ASP A 144 -8.75 -10.61 15.70
N PHE A 145 -7.89 -10.05 14.84
CA PHE A 145 -8.09 -8.73 14.22
C PHE A 145 -8.76 -8.81 12.83
N LEU A 146 -8.92 -10.02 12.28
CA LEU A 146 -9.49 -10.24 10.96
C LEU A 146 -11.02 -10.37 11.02
N PRO A 147 -11.73 -10.09 9.90
CA PRO A 147 -13.16 -10.41 9.80
C PRO A 147 -13.43 -11.90 10.04
N ASP A 148 -14.63 -12.20 10.55
CA ASP A 148 -15.08 -13.57 10.73
C ASP A 148 -15.05 -14.36 9.40
N GLY A 149 -14.63 -15.63 9.49
CA GLY A 149 -14.61 -16.54 8.34
C GLY A 149 -13.30 -16.59 7.55
N VAL A 150 -12.30 -15.77 7.89
CA VAL A 150 -10.94 -15.91 7.34
C VAL A 150 -10.28 -17.17 7.94
N SER A 151 -9.71 -18.02 7.08
CA SER A 151 -9.00 -19.23 7.54
C SER A 151 -7.67 -18.87 8.21
N LEU A 152 -7.13 -19.75 9.07
CA LEU A 152 -5.81 -19.54 9.65
C LEU A 152 -4.70 -19.52 8.57
N GLU A 153 -4.85 -20.30 7.51
CA GLU A 153 -3.93 -20.27 6.37
C GLU A 153 -3.90 -18.89 5.71
N ASP A 154 -5.06 -18.31 5.44
CA ASP A 154 -5.18 -16.98 4.85
C ASP A 154 -4.72 -15.89 5.82
N ALA A 155 -5.06 -16.03 7.10
CA ALA A 155 -4.64 -15.11 8.15
C ALA A 155 -3.12 -15.04 8.26
N TYR A 156 -2.43 -16.19 8.17
CA TYR A 156 -0.98 -16.30 8.34
C TYR A 156 -0.21 -16.39 7.02
N HIS A 157 -0.85 -16.07 5.90
CA HIS A 157 -0.17 -15.95 4.62
C HIS A 157 0.74 -14.71 4.63
N VAL A 158 1.98 -14.87 4.14
CA VAL A 158 3.03 -13.86 4.25
C VAL A 158 2.71 -12.58 3.48
N ASP A 159 2.13 -12.74 2.28
CA ASP A 159 1.93 -11.67 1.28
C ASP A 159 0.46 -11.44 0.92
N ARG A 160 -0.47 -11.77 1.84
CA ARG A 160 -1.91 -11.56 1.59
C ARG A 160 -2.46 -10.49 2.51
N SER A 161 -2.95 -9.40 1.91
CA SER A 161 -3.80 -8.44 2.60
C SER A 161 -5.25 -8.94 2.63
N VAL A 162 -5.97 -8.58 3.69
CA VAL A 162 -7.40 -8.90 3.82
C VAL A 162 -8.20 -7.61 3.78
N ILE A 163 -8.94 -7.38 2.70
CA ILE A 163 -9.76 -6.17 2.52
C ILE A 163 -10.92 -6.22 3.49
N THR A 164 -11.09 -5.15 4.27
CA THR A 164 -12.10 -5.04 5.32
C THR A 164 -13.28 -4.16 4.88
N VAL A 165 -13.01 -3.13 4.08
CA VAL A 165 -14.03 -2.20 3.59
C VAL A 165 -13.78 -1.89 2.11
N ARG A 166 -14.86 -1.83 1.32
CA ARG A 166 -14.86 -1.31 -0.05
C ARG A 166 -15.89 -0.20 -0.17
N ASP A 167 -15.66 0.73 -1.08
CA ASP A 167 -16.67 1.72 -1.47
C ASP A 167 -17.74 1.12 -2.41
N GLU A 168 -18.69 1.95 -2.81
CA GLU A 168 -19.78 1.59 -3.74
C GLU A 168 -19.32 1.19 -5.14
N HIS A 169 -18.08 1.50 -5.50
CA HIS A 169 -17.43 1.16 -6.77
C HIS A 169 -16.48 -0.03 -6.65
N GLY A 170 -16.41 -0.66 -5.48
CA GLY A 170 -15.55 -1.81 -5.21
C GLY A 170 -14.09 -1.46 -4.90
N VAL A 171 -13.72 -0.19 -4.80
CA VAL A 171 -12.37 0.24 -4.41
C VAL A 171 -12.14 -0.06 -2.94
N ALA A 172 -11.01 -0.68 -2.62
CA ALA A 172 -10.66 -0.98 -1.24
C ALA A 172 -10.40 0.33 -0.47
N LEU A 173 -11.18 0.57 0.59
CA LEU A 173 -11.03 1.73 1.47
C LEU A 173 -10.19 1.38 2.71
N SER A 174 -10.25 0.13 3.17
CA SER A 174 -9.51 -0.35 4.32
C SER A 174 -9.12 -1.82 4.12
N SER A 175 -7.99 -2.20 4.70
CA SER A 175 -7.53 -3.59 4.71
C SER A 175 -6.64 -3.87 5.92
N VAL A 176 -6.61 -5.12 6.36
CA VAL A 176 -5.53 -5.61 7.19
C VAL A 176 -4.33 -5.90 6.30
N SER A 177 -3.26 -5.13 6.51
CA SER A 177 -2.02 -5.23 5.75
C SER A 177 -1.44 -6.65 5.75
N ALA A 178 -0.70 -7.00 4.69
CA ALA A 178 0.03 -8.26 4.62
C ALA A 178 1.04 -8.37 5.78
N ALA A 179 1.31 -9.59 6.24
CA ALA A 179 2.19 -9.79 7.38
C ALA A 179 3.62 -9.29 7.13
N TYR A 180 4.13 -9.44 5.89
CA TYR A 180 5.47 -8.99 5.55
C TYR A 180 5.64 -7.48 5.71
N ILE A 181 4.68 -6.67 5.24
CA ILE A 181 4.87 -5.22 5.22
C ILE A 181 4.76 -4.62 6.62
N MET A 182 3.90 -5.18 7.49
CA MET A 182 3.89 -4.78 8.91
C MET A 182 5.20 -5.12 9.60
N ALA A 183 5.73 -6.33 9.40
CA ALA A 183 7.04 -6.69 9.95
C ALA A 183 8.15 -5.76 9.43
N ALA A 184 8.18 -5.50 8.12
CA ALA A 184 9.14 -4.60 7.49
C ALA A 184 9.03 -3.16 8.03
N MET A 185 7.82 -2.64 8.24
CA MET A 185 7.61 -1.29 8.79
C MET A 185 8.01 -1.18 10.27
N LEU A 186 7.79 -2.21 11.08
CA LEU A 186 8.28 -2.26 12.47
C LEU A 186 9.81 -2.28 12.52
N GLU A 187 10.43 -3.06 11.63
CA GLU A 187 11.87 -3.11 11.41
C GLU A 187 12.44 -1.78 10.90
N GLN A 188 11.71 -1.08 10.03
CA GLN A 188 12.04 0.25 9.52
C GLN A 188 11.98 1.33 10.61
N ALA A 189 10.99 1.24 11.51
CA ALA A 189 10.78 2.21 12.57
C ALA A 189 11.90 2.20 13.63
N ASN A 190 12.58 1.04 13.80
CA ASN A 190 13.64 0.84 14.79
C ASN A 190 13.17 1.26 16.20
N LEU A 191 12.06 0.69 16.62
CA LEU A 191 11.42 0.96 17.91
C LEU A 191 12.25 0.40 19.07
N GLU A 192 12.28 1.12 20.18
CA GLU A 192 12.95 0.69 21.42
C GLU A 192 11.95 0.62 22.58
N PRO A 193 12.25 -0.17 23.63
CA PRO A 193 11.44 -0.21 24.83
C PRO A 193 11.24 1.20 25.43
N GLY A 194 10.01 1.52 25.84
CA GLY A 194 9.66 2.82 26.40
C GLY A 194 9.30 3.90 25.38
N HIS A 195 9.45 3.64 24.08
CA HIS A 195 9.06 4.60 23.04
C HIS A 195 7.55 4.91 23.08
N ARG A 196 7.22 6.18 22.83
CA ARG A 196 5.88 6.65 22.53
C ARG A 196 5.71 6.74 21.02
N VAL A 197 4.77 5.98 20.47
CA VAL A 197 4.61 5.81 19.01
C VAL A 197 3.25 6.31 18.55
N LEU A 198 3.24 7.04 17.43
CA LEU A 198 2.02 7.40 16.71
C LEU A 198 1.82 6.45 15.53
N GLU A 199 0.65 5.87 15.42
CA GLU A 199 0.17 5.18 14.22
C GLU A 199 -0.92 6.03 13.53
N ILE A 200 -0.81 6.22 12.21
CA ILE A 200 -1.84 6.87 11.38
C ILE A 200 -2.39 5.86 10.38
N GLY A 201 -3.68 5.56 10.47
CA GLY A 201 -4.38 4.47 9.78
C GLY A 201 -4.60 3.30 10.73
N SER A 202 -5.72 3.31 11.45
CA SER A 202 -5.95 2.33 12.53
C SER A 202 -6.60 1.05 12.02
N GLY A 203 -6.22 -0.07 12.63
CA GLY A 203 -6.94 -1.34 12.50
C GLY A 203 -6.80 -2.22 13.75
N GLY A 204 -6.23 -1.67 14.82
CA GLY A 204 -5.88 -2.37 16.06
C GLY A 204 -4.67 -3.29 15.94
N LEU A 205 -4.52 -4.05 14.85
CA LEU A 205 -3.47 -5.08 14.74
C LEU A 205 -2.06 -4.51 14.82
N ASN A 206 -1.74 -3.52 13.99
CA ASN A 206 -0.40 -2.96 13.94
C ASN A 206 -0.10 -2.13 15.21
N ALA A 207 -1.08 -1.41 15.77
CA ALA A 207 -0.98 -0.82 17.10
C ALA A 207 -0.62 -1.85 18.20
N ALA A 208 -1.23 -3.03 18.19
CA ALA A 208 -0.92 -4.10 19.14
C ALA A 208 0.51 -4.64 18.96
N LEU A 209 0.96 -4.79 17.71
CA LEU A 209 2.35 -5.16 17.39
C LEU A 209 3.34 -4.11 17.89
N ILE A 210 3.09 -2.83 17.60
CA ILE A 210 3.90 -1.71 18.09
C ILE A 210 3.96 -1.74 19.62
N ALA A 211 2.81 -1.89 20.29
CA ALA A 211 2.73 -1.98 21.74
C ALA A 211 3.60 -3.13 22.26
N GLN A 212 3.61 -4.30 21.63
CA GLN A 212 4.52 -5.37 22.05
C GLN A 212 6.00 -5.02 21.89
N VAL A 213 6.38 -4.36 20.80
CA VAL A 213 7.80 -3.99 20.58
C VAL A 213 8.28 -2.96 21.59
N VAL A 214 7.49 -1.93 21.91
CA VAL A 214 7.87 -0.88 22.87
C VAL A 214 7.72 -1.30 24.33
N GLY A 215 7.12 -2.46 24.59
CA GLY A 215 7.03 -3.05 25.92
C GLY A 215 6.05 -2.32 26.87
N PRO A 216 6.14 -2.61 28.18
CA PRO A 216 5.18 -2.12 29.18
C PRO A 216 5.37 -0.64 29.54
N ASP A 217 6.58 -0.09 29.38
CA ASP A 217 6.88 1.31 29.67
C ASP A 217 6.63 2.25 28.48
N GLY A 218 6.33 1.67 27.30
CA GLY A 218 5.99 2.40 26.08
C GLY A 218 4.48 2.62 25.93
N SER A 219 4.10 3.43 24.95
CA SER A 219 2.68 3.68 24.65
C SER A 219 2.45 3.93 23.17
N VAL A 220 1.23 3.66 22.71
CA VAL A 220 0.83 3.84 21.32
C VAL A 220 -0.40 4.75 21.26
N VAL A 221 -0.37 5.72 20.35
CA VAL A 221 -1.54 6.48 19.93
C VAL A 221 -1.85 6.03 18.51
N SER A 222 -3.01 5.41 18.30
CA SER A 222 -3.44 4.92 16.99
C SER A 222 -4.61 5.76 16.51
N VAL A 223 -4.51 6.33 15.31
CA VAL A 223 -5.48 7.29 14.81
C VAL A 223 -6.04 6.85 13.47
N ASP A 224 -7.34 7.00 13.30
CA ASP A 224 -8.00 6.92 12.00
C ASP A 224 -9.05 8.02 11.87
N ILE A 225 -9.35 8.43 10.64
CA ILE A 225 -10.38 9.43 10.37
C ILE A 225 -11.79 8.83 10.48
N ASP A 226 -11.92 7.51 10.26
CA ASP A 226 -13.19 6.81 10.25
C ASP A 226 -13.60 6.33 11.67
N PRO A 227 -14.75 6.81 12.21
CA PRO A 227 -15.25 6.38 13.51
C PRO A 227 -15.59 4.88 13.59
N ASP A 228 -15.97 4.24 12.49
CA ASP A 228 -16.28 2.81 12.48
C ASP A 228 -15.00 1.97 12.58
N VAL A 229 -13.93 2.42 11.90
CA VAL A 229 -12.61 1.81 11.98
C VAL A 229 -12.04 1.92 13.40
N THR A 230 -12.10 3.11 13.99
CA THR A 230 -11.60 3.34 15.36
C THR A 230 -12.42 2.60 16.42
N SER A 231 -13.74 2.55 16.30
CA SER A 231 -14.60 1.78 17.21
C SER A 231 -14.25 0.30 17.18
N ARG A 232 -14.12 -0.28 15.98
CA ARG A 232 -13.69 -1.67 15.80
C ARG A 232 -12.29 -1.90 16.36
N ALA A 233 -11.34 -1.01 16.09
CA ALA A 233 -9.98 -1.13 16.60
C ALA A 233 -9.96 -1.19 18.14
N GLN A 234 -10.73 -0.32 18.80
CA GLN A 234 -10.85 -0.30 20.26
C GLN A 234 -11.39 -1.62 20.80
N GLU A 235 -12.50 -2.14 20.23
CA GLU A 235 -13.08 -3.42 20.65
C GLU A 235 -12.08 -4.59 20.52
N LEU A 236 -11.33 -4.63 19.42
CA LEU A 236 -10.33 -5.65 19.17
C LEU A 236 -9.14 -5.56 20.13
N LEU A 237 -8.70 -4.34 20.44
CA LEU A 237 -7.63 -4.08 21.41
C LEU A 237 -8.06 -4.43 22.84
N ASP A 238 -9.31 -4.17 23.21
CA ASP A 238 -9.89 -4.59 24.49
C ASP A 238 -9.92 -6.12 24.59
N LYS A 239 -10.44 -6.79 23.56
CA LYS A 239 -10.51 -8.25 23.48
C LYS A 239 -9.13 -8.92 23.62
N THR A 240 -8.10 -8.29 23.07
CA THR A 240 -6.74 -8.82 23.02
C THR A 240 -5.82 -8.31 24.15
N GLY A 241 -6.33 -7.45 25.04
CA GLY A 241 -5.63 -6.99 26.24
C GLY A 241 -4.58 -5.88 26.01
N TYR A 242 -4.74 -5.08 24.96
CA TYR A 242 -3.80 -4.00 24.60
C TYR A 242 -4.31 -2.59 24.92
N SER A 243 -5.56 -2.43 25.36
CA SER A 243 -6.16 -1.10 25.55
C SER A 243 -5.56 -0.26 26.68
N ASP A 244 -4.86 -0.88 27.63
CA ASP A 244 -4.10 -0.13 28.65
C ASP A 244 -2.86 0.59 28.07
N ARG A 245 -2.40 0.18 26.88
CA ARG A 245 -1.17 0.70 26.23
C ARG A 245 -1.41 1.36 24.89
N VAL A 246 -2.56 1.08 24.26
CA VAL A 246 -2.96 1.66 22.98
C VAL A 246 -4.16 2.56 23.20
N ARG A 247 -3.99 3.86 22.94
CA ARG A 247 -5.10 4.82 22.89
C ARG A 247 -5.52 5.02 21.44
N VAL A 248 -6.77 4.67 21.12
CA VAL A 248 -7.36 4.90 19.80
C VAL A 248 -8.02 6.29 19.75
N LEU A 249 -7.78 7.05 18.68
CA LEU A 249 -8.41 8.36 18.45
C LEU A 249 -9.07 8.42 17.08
N THR A 250 -10.25 9.00 17.00
CA THR A 250 -10.89 9.36 15.73
C THR A 250 -10.53 10.80 15.37
N ALA A 251 -9.64 10.98 14.40
CA ALA A 251 -9.21 12.29 13.94
C ALA A 251 -8.58 12.24 12.55
N ASP A 252 -8.60 13.37 11.85
CA ASP A 252 -7.74 13.58 10.68
C ASP A 252 -6.32 13.91 11.16
N ALA A 253 -5.40 12.96 11.00
CA ALA A 253 -4.00 13.11 11.40
C ALA A 253 -3.08 13.53 10.25
N GLY A 254 -3.60 13.80 9.04
CA GLY A 254 -2.78 14.19 7.89
C GLY A 254 -1.97 15.46 8.16
N GLN A 255 -2.55 16.39 8.92
CA GLN A 255 -1.92 17.64 9.37
C GLN A 255 -1.21 17.54 10.74
N GLY A 256 -1.07 16.33 11.30
CA GLY A 256 -0.64 16.13 12.69
C GLY A 256 -1.81 16.20 13.68
N LEU A 257 -1.51 16.16 14.98
CA LEU A 257 -2.51 16.12 16.06
C LEU A 257 -2.28 17.26 17.05
N ASP A 258 -3.21 18.20 17.08
CA ASP A 258 -3.13 19.33 18.02
C ASP A 258 -3.22 18.86 19.48
N GLY A 259 -2.33 19.39 20.32
CA GLY A 259 -2.31 19.11 21.76
C GLY A 259 -1.62 17.80 22.17
N GLU A 260 -1.12 17.02 21.21
CA GLU A 260 -0.30 15.84 21.47
C GLU A 260 1.19 16.22 21.57
N ASP A 261 1.89 15.65 22.55
CA ASP A 261 3.35 15.76 22.61
C ASP A 261 4.02 15.05 21.42
N PRO A 262 5.24 15.42 21.03
CA PRO A 262 6.00 14.69 20.00
C PRO A 262 6.26 13.22 20.38
N PHE A 263 6.45 12.40 19.36
CA PHE A 263 6.60 10.95 19.43
C PHE A 263 8.04 10.52 19.12
N ASP A 264 8.46 9.39 19.68
CA ASP A 264 9.76 8.75 19.39
C ASP A 264 9.75 8.04 18.02
N ALA A 265 8.57 7.66 17.53
CA ALA A 265 8.38 7.20 16.16
C ALA A 265 6.96 7.49 15.66
N VAL A 266 6.83 7.65 14.35
CA VAL A 266 5.54 7.76 13.64
C VAL A 266 5.51 6.67 12.57
N ILE A 267 4.44 5.88 12.53
CA ILE A 267 4.23 4.84 11.53
C ILE A 267 2.90 5.13 10.82
N VAL A 268 2.98 5.44 9.53
CA VAL A 268 1.81 5.70 8.70
C VAL A 268 1.47 4.43 7.91
N THR A 269 0.22 3.97 7.96
CA THR A 269 -0.25 2.74 7.28
C THR A 269 -1.25 3.06 6.16
N VAL A 270 -1.15 4.28 5.62
CA VAL A 270 -1.89 4.78 4.46
C VAL A 270 -0.91 5.50 3.52
N GLY A 271 -1.23 5.52 2.22
CA GLY A 271 -0.43 6.18 1.20
C GLY A 271 -0.51 7.70 1.33
N MET A 272 0.59 8.34 1.68
CA MET A 272 0.71 9.80 1.75
C MET A 272 1.36 10.34 0.48
N TRP A 273 0.82 11.41 -0.08
CA TRP A 273 1.45 12.10 -1.20
C TRP A 273 2.52 13.10 -0.74
N ASP A 274 2.39 13.67 0.46
CA ASP A 274 3.31 14.66 1.03
C ASP A 274 3.31 14.60 2.57
N LEU A 275 4.27 15.28 3.22
CA LEU A 275 4.41 15.36 4.67
C LEU A 275 4.09 16.78 5.17
N ALA A 276 2.90 16.97 5.70
CA ALA A 276 2.48 18.28 6.20
C ALA A 276 3.37 18.77 7.37
N PRO A 277 3.59 20.10 7.52
CA PRO A 277 4.42 20.65 8.58
C PRO A 277 3.97 20.26 9.99
N GLY A 278 2.67 20.09 10.19
CA GLY A 278 2.14 19.65 11.49
C GLY A 278 2.45 18.20 11.81
N LEU A 279 2.47 17.30 10.82
CA LEU A 279 2.96 15.94 10.99
C LEU A 279 4.45 15.93 11.39
N LEU A 280 5.27 16.78 10.75
CA LEU A 280 6.70 16.88 11.07
C LEU A 280 6.99 17.41 12.49
N ARG A 281 6.08 18.20 13.06
CA ARG A 281 6.16 18.66 14.47
C ARG A 281 5.86 17.54 15.47
N MET A 282 5.22 16.46 15.04
CA MET A 282 4.98 15.28 15.87
C MET A 282 6.24 14.44 16.09
N LEU A 283 7.37 14.76 15.46
CA LEU A 283 8.62 14.03 15.57
C LEU A 283 9.53 14.64 16.64
N LYS A 284 9.97 13.83 17.61
CA LYS A 284 11.13 14.18 18.44
C LYS A 284 12.40 14.29 17.56
N PRO A 285 13.48 14.95 18.04
CA PRO A 285 14.70 15.16 17.25
C PRO A 285 15.31 13.89 16.64
N ALA A 286 15.29 12.76 17.38
CA ALA A 286 15.83 11.48 16.94
C ALA A 286 14.77 10.51 16.39
N ALA A 287 13.53 10.98 16.20
CA ALA A 287 12.42 10.12 15.84
C ALA A 287 12.54 9.61 14.41
N THR A 288 12.07 8.38 14.19
CA THR A 288 11.88 7.82 12.86
C THR A 288 10.43 8.03 12.42
N ILE A 289 10.21 8.50 11.20
CA ILE A 289 8.90 8.40 10.54
C ILE A 289 8.97 7.33 9.45
N VAL A 290 8.07 6.35 9.49
CA VAL A 290 7.88 5.37 8.42
C VAL A 290 6.61 5.72 7.68
N VAL A 291 6.75 6.04 6.40
CA VAL A 291 5.63 6.52 5.58
C VAL A 291 5.61 5.84 4.21
N PRO A 292 4.47 5.26 3.78
CA PRO A 292 4.23 4.89 2.40
C PRO A 292 4.07 6.17 1.56
N LEU A 293 5.19 6.67 1.02
CA LEU A 293 5.21 7.91 0.25
C LEU A 293 4.94 7.62 -1.23
N VAL A 294 3.95 8.31 -1.79
CA VAL A 294 3.61 8.23 -3.21
C VAL A 294 4.44 9.24 -4.00
N THR A 295 5.16 8.77 -5.02
CA THR A 295 6.00 9.59 -5.91
C THR A 295 5.71 9.22 -7.36
N ASN A 296 5.09 10.12 -8.11
CA ASN A 296 4.70 9.87 -9.51
C ASN A 296 3.77 8.65 -9.65
N GLY A 297 2.92 8.37 -8.65
CA GLY A 297 2.03 7.20 -8.64
C GLY A 297 2.70 5.85 -8.34
N VAL A 298 3.97 5.85 -7.94
CA VAL A 298 4.68 4.69 -7.38
C VAL A 298 4.87 4.90 -5.88
N THR A 299 4.74 3.82 -5.09
CA THR A 299 4.83 3.89 -3.63
C THR A 299 5.99 3.06 -3.10
N ARG A 300 6.68 3.59 -2.08
CA ARG A 300 7.62 2.87 -1.22
C ARG A 300 7.30 3.22 0.23
N THR A 301 7.44 2.27 1.17
CA THR A 301 7.59 2.68 2.57
C THR A 301 9.00 3.20 2.76
N ILE A 302 9.10 4.44 3.22
CA ILE A 302 10.38 5.10 3.47
C ILE A 302 10.45 5.42 4.96
N ALA A 303 11.50 4.92 5.61
CA ALA A 303 11.86 5.35 6.94
C ALA A 303 12.75 6.58 6.83
N PHE A 304 12.34 7.71 7.40
CA PHE A 304 13.14 8.93 7.46
C PHE A 304 13.57 9.23 8.89
N ARG A 305 14.75 9.84 9.01
CA ARG A 305 15.22 10.55 10.20
C ARG A 305 15.71 11.93 9.84
N ARG A 306 15.60 12.86 10.78
CA ARG A 306 16.22 14.18 10.65
C ARG A 306 17.74 14.02 10.55
N ASN A 307 18.36 14.79 9.68
CA ASN A 307 19.81 14.92 9.61
C ASN A 307 20.34 15.74 10.79
N ASP A 308 21.67 15.84 10.92
CA ASP A 308 22.32 16.45 12.09
C ASP A 308 21.96 17.92 12.34
N ASN A 309 21.54 18.65 11.31
CA ASN A 309 21.12 20.06 11.44
C ASN A 309 19.60 20.25 11.57
N ASP A 310 18.83 19.15 11.64
CA ASP A 310 17.38 19.13 11.82
C ASP A 310 16.55 19.78 10.69
N GLU A 311 17.16 20.01 9.51
CA GLU A 311 16.50 20.68 8.39
C GLU A 311 15.90 19.70 7.37
N VAL A 312 16.46 18.50 7.26
CA VAL A 312 16.16 17.55 6.18
C VAL A 312 15.88 16.18 6.76
N LEU A 313 14.87 15.51 6.22
CA LEU A 313 14.60 14.12 6.48
C LEU A 313 15.36 13.25 5.47
N VAL A 314 16.22 12.35 5.93
CA VAL A 314 17.02 11.45 5.10
C VAL A 314 16.57 10.01 5.33
N SER A 315 16.42 9.26 4.24
CA SER A 315 15.96 7.87 4.31
C SER A 315 17.00 6.98 4.98
N THR A 316 16.56 6.15 5.93
CA THR A 316 17.35 5.09 6.55
C THR A 316 17.01 3.71 6.00
N SER A 317 15.83 3.56 5.39
CA SER A 317 15.35 2.32 4.79
C SER A 317 14.24 2.59 3.78
N VAL A 318 14.12 1.73 2.76
CA VAL A 318 13.13 1.80 1.69
C VAL A 318 12.65 0.37 1.40
N GLU A 319 11.34 0.16 1.28
CA GLU A 319 10.74 -1.12 0.91
C GLU A 319 9.61 -0.90 -0.12
N VAL A 320 9.41 -1.84 -1.04
CA VAL A 320 8.29 -1.81 -1.98
C VAL A 320 6.99 -2.08 -1.24
N ALA A 321 5.97 -1.23 -1.45
CA ALA A 321 4.66 -1.45 -0.85
C ALA A 321 3.55 -0.71 -1.60
N GLY A 322 2.32 -1.21 -1.47
CA GLY A 322 1.10 -0.54 -1.88
C GLY A 322 0.18 -0.33 -0.67
N PHE A 323 -0.44 0.85 -0.61
CA PHE A 323 -1.37 1.22 0.46
C PHE A 323 -2.58 1.94 -0.12
N VAL A 324 -3.71 1.89 0.59
CA VAL A 324 -4.86 2.76 0.30
C VAL A 324 -4.47 4.22 0.54
N GLY A 325 -5.00 5.13 -0.28
CA GLY A 325 -4.65 6.55 -0.18
C GLY A 325 -5.17 7.20 1.10
N LEU A 326 -4.40 8.16 1.65
CA LEU A 326 -4.83 9.01 2.75
C LEU A 326 -6.11 9.76 2.39
N GLN A 327 -7.03 9.85 3.34
CA GLN A 327 -8.24 10.66 3.28
C GLN A 327 -8.10 11.89 4.20
N GLY A 328 -8.99 12.88 4.04
CA GLY A 328 -9.01 14.09 4.85
C GLY A 328 -8.33 15.28 4.19
N ALA A 329 -7.82 16.20 4.99
CA ALA A 329 -7.27 17.49 4.56
C ALA A 329 -6.05 17.34 3.64
N GLU A 330 -5.25 16.30 3.86
CA GLU A 330 -4.06 15.97 3.06
C GLU A 330 -4.31 14.89 2.00
N ALA A 331 -5.58 14.61 1.68
CA ALA A 331 -5.92 13.73 0.59
C ALA A 331 -5.44 14.32 -0.74
N HIS A 332 -4.83 13.48 -1.58
CA HIS A 332 -4.34 13.89 -2.89
C HIS A 332 -4.94 13.00 -3.97
N ALA A 333 -5.79 13.59 -4.81
CA ALA A 333 -6.47 12.87 -5.87
C ALA A 333 -5.64 12.87 -7.17
N ASP A 334 -5.52 11.71 -7.79
CA ASP A 334 -4.89 11.60 -9.10
C ASP A 334 -5.72 12.31 -10.18
N ARG A 335 -5.04 12.92 -11.15
CA ARG A 335 -5.66 13.35 -12.41
C ARG A 335 -5.77 12.15 -13.33
N VAL A 336 -6.99 11.70 -13.60
CA VAL A 336 -7.29 10.54 -14.45
C VAL A 336 -7.96 10.98 -15.75
N PHE A 337 -7.45 10.49 -16.87
CA PHE A 337 -7.96 10.76 -18.21
C PHE A 337 -8.34 9.44 -18.88
N THR A 338 -9.55 9.36 -19.41
CA THR A 338 -10.02 8.17 -20.13
C THR A 338 -9.88 8.39 -21.62
N LEU A 339 -9.07 7.57 -22.27
CA LEU A 339 -8.86 7.54 -23.70
C LEU A 339 -9.74 6.43 -24.31
N PRO A 340 -10.69 6.78 -25.20
CA PRO A 340 -11.50 5.79 -25.90
C PRO A 340 -10.68 5.12 -27.00
N SER A 341 -10.84 3.81 -27.17
CA SER A 341 -10.33 3.09 -28.34
C SER A 341 -11.45 2.87 -29.38
N PRO A 342 -11.10 2.71 -30.67
CA PRO A 342 -12.09 2.44 -31.73
C PRO A 342 -12.94 1.17 -31.50
N GLY A 343 -12.42 0.21 -30.73
CA GLY A 343 -13.12 -1.03 -30.39
C GLY A 343 -14.10 -0.92 -29.22
N GLY A 344 -14.31 0.28 -28.66
CA GLY A 344 -15.12 0.49 -27.46
C GLY A 344 -14.39 0.18 -26.16
N HIS A 345 -13.13 -0.23 -26.23
CA HIS A 345 -12.28 -0.39 -25.04
C HIS A 345 -11.88 0.97 -24.48
N LYS A 346 -11.52 0.99 -23.20
CA LYS A 346 -11.03 2.19 -22.53
C LYS A 346 -9.63 1.96 -21.98
N MET A 347 -8.78 2.97 -22.16
CA MET A 347 -7.51 3.08 -21.44
C MET A 347 -7.58 4.33 -20.56
N ARG A 348 -7.22 4.21 -19.29
CA ARG A 348 -7.06 5.33 -18.39
C ARG A 348 -5.59 5.63 -18.20
N VAL A 349 -5.25 6.91 -18.29
CA VAL A 349 -3.94 7.45 -17.96
C VAL A 349 -4.07 8.27 -16.70
N ARG A 350 -3.18 8.05 -15.74
CA ARG A 350 -3.25 8.60 -14.39
C ARG A 350 -1.94 9.24 -13.99
N PHE A 351 -2.06 10.40 -13.36
CA PHE A 351 -0.96 11.19 -12.85
C PHE A 351 -1.28 11.69 -11.44
N ASP A 352 -0.40 11.45 -10.47
CA ASP A 352 -0.47 12.15 -9.18
C ASP A 352 0.14 13.57 -9.29
N SER A 353 1.03 13.78 -10.24
CA SER A 353 1.79 15.01 -10.46
C SER A 353 2.32 15.04 -11.89
N GLY A 354 2.74 16.22 -12.37
CA GLY A 354 3.29 16.38 -13.72
C GLY A 354 2.30 16.12 -14.88
N ALA A 355 1.01 16.00 -14.59
CA ALA A 355 -0.02 15.77 -15.62
C ALA A 355 -0.05 16.92 -16.64
N PRO A 356 -0.14 16.63 -17.95
CA PRO A 356 -0.21 17.67 -18.97
C PRO A 356 -1.32 18.71 -18.70
N ALA A 357 -1.03 19.95 -19.08
CA ALA A 357 -1.99 21.05 -18.92
C ALA A 357 -3.23 20.84 -19.81
N ASP A 358 -3.01 20.35 -21.03
CA ASP A 358 -4.05 19.99 -21.98
C ASP A 358 -3.92 18.53 -22.38
N MET A 359 -4.94 17.73 -22.08
CA MET A 359 -5.00 16.30 -22.41
C MET A 359 -5.75 16.01 -23.70
N SER A 360 -6.39 17.02 -24.32
CA SER A 360 -7.01 16.86 -25.65
C SER A 360 -5.98 16.58 -26.74
N VAL A 361 -4.69 16.79 -26.43
CA VAL A 361 -3.56 16.34 -27.26
C VAL A 361 -3.59 14.83 -27.52
N LEU A 362 -4.16 14.04 -26.60
CA LEU A 362 -4.32 12.59 -26.75
C LEU A 362 -5.64 12.17 -27.40
N ASP A 363 -6.50 13.11 -27.81
CA ASP A 363 -7.77 12.76 -28.45
C ASP A 363 -7.52 11.96 -29.72
N GLY A 364 -8.07 10.76 -29.80
CA GLY A 364 -7.85 9.85 -30.94
C GLY A 364 -6.47 9.19 -30.96
N ALA A 365 -5.64 9.31 -29.92
CA ALA A 365 -4.33 8.64 -29.87
C ALA A 365 -4.46 7.11 -30.03
N LEU A 366 -5.52 6.51 -29.48
CA LEU A 366 -5.77 5.07 -29.61
C LEU A 366 -6.41 4.66 -30.94
N ALA A 367 -6.66 5.60 -31.85
CA ALA A 367 -7.25 5.30 -33.16
C ALA A 367 -6.23 4.84 -34.20
N GLY A 368 -4.96 5.21 -34.03
CA GLY A 368 -3.88 4.71 -34.89
C GLY A 368 -3.49 3.27 -34.54
N GLU A 369 -2.80 2.63 -35.49
CA GLU A 369 -2.19 1.32 -35.25
C GLU A 369 -1.03 1.45 -34.25
N PRO A 370 -0.89 0.50 -33.30
CA PRO A 370 0.16 0.56 -32.31
C PRO A 370 1.55 0.32 -32.91
N VAL A 371 2.53 1.08 -32.44
CA VAL A 371 3.95 0.87 -32.73
C VAL A 371 4.61 0.14 -31.56
N THR A 372 5.58 -0.73 -31.87
CA THR A 372 6.29 -1.52 -30.85
C THR A 372 7.78 -1.20 -30.90
N ALA A 373 8.34 -0.75 -29.77
CA ALA A 373 9.76 -0.49 -29.60
C ALA A 373 10.37 -1.50 -28.62
N ARG A 374 11.35 -2.28 -29.08
CA ARG A 374 12.07 -3.26 -28.26
C ARG A 374 13.17 -2.57 -27.48
N SER A 375 13.26 -2.83 -26.17
CA SER A 375 14.34 -2.25 -25.35
C SER A 375 15.67 -3.00 -25.53
N GLY A 376 15.63 -4.30 -25.84
CA GLY A 376 16.77 -5.22 -25.76
C GLY A 376 17.08 -5.69 -24.33
N VAL A 377 16.42 -5.13 -23.32
CA VAL A 377 16.65 -5.41 -21.90
C VAL A 377 15.75 -6.55 -21.46
N THR A 378 16.35 -7.59 -20.88
CA THR A 378 15.65 -8.80 -20.46
C THR A 378 15.77 -9.04 -18.95
N VAL A 379 14.80 -9.76 -18.40
CA VAL A 379 14.79 -10.29 -17.02
C VAL A 379 14.58 -11.80 -17.06
N GLY A 380 15.30 -12.50 -16.18
CA GLY A 380 15.11 -13.92 -15.93
C GLY A 380 14.01 -14.18 -14.91
N ASP A 381 13.67 -15.46 -14.75
CA ASP A 381 12.80 -15.89 -13.67
C ASP A 381 13.42 -15.57 -12.30
N GLY A 382 12.63 -14.99 -11.39
CA GLY A 382 13.10 -14.56 -10.08
C GLY A 382 14.11 -13.39 -10.06
N GLU A 383 14.36 -12.73 -11.19
CA GLU A 383 15.21 -11.53 -11.27
C GLU A 383 14.44 -10.24 -10.91
N SER A 384 14.90 -9.52 -9.89
CA SER A 384 14.29 -8.24 -9.45
C SER A 384 14.37 -7.15 -10.51
N PHE A 385 13.26 -6.44 -10.70
CA PHE A 385 13.19 -5.22 -11.50
C PHE A 385 12.40 -4.10 -10.78
N SER A 386 12.24 -4.15 -9.45
CA SER A 386 11.59 -3.07 -8.67
C SER A 386 12.37 -1.74 -8.65
N GLY A 387 13.54 -1.70 -9.27
CA GLY A 387 14.21 -0.43 -9.57
C GLY A 387 13.63 0.27 -10.81
N LEU A 388 12.99 -0.47 -11.73
CA LEU A 388 12.56 0.08 -13.01
C LEU A 388 11.36 1.02 -12.86
N ASP A 389 10.33 0.63 -12.11
CA ASP A 389 9.17 1.48 -11.86
C ASP A 389 9.58 2.79 -11.18
N LEU A 390 10.46 2.70 -10.19
CA LEU A 390 11.01 3.86 -9.50
C LEU A 390 11.87 4.72 -10.43
N TRP A 391 12.69 4.10 -11.28
CA TRP A 391 13.49 4.84 -12.27
C TRP A 391 12.60 5.61 -13.25
N LEU A 392 11.61 4.95 -13.85
CA LEU A 392 10.68 5.56 -14.79
C LEU A 392 9.91 6.70 -14.13
N ALA A 393 9.43 6.48 -12.91
CA ALA A 393 8.72 7.48 -12.13
C ALA A 393 9.54 8.75 -11.89
N TRP A 394 10.86 8.67 -11.77
CA TRP A 394 11.70 9.82 -11.39
C TRP A 394 12.49 10.44 -12.54
N PHE A 395 12.78 9.70 -13.60
CA PHE A 395 13.65 10.13 -14.70
C PHE A 395 12.96 10.24 -16.06
N MET A 396 11.66 9.94 -16.15
CA MET A 396 10.89 10.06 -17.39
C MET A 396 9.81 11.14 -17.27
N PRO A 397 10.02 12.33 -17.85
CA PRO A 397 8.98 13.32 -18.00
C PRO A 397 7.75 12.73 -18.71
N GLY A 398 6.56 13.04 -18.20
CA GLY A 398 5.31 12.46 -18.72
C GLY A 398 5.04 11.03 -18.26
N PHE A 399 5.81 10.47 -17.31
CA PHE A 399 5.48 9.20 -16.67
C PHE A 399 4.05 9.21 -16.15
N CYS A 400 3.36 8.11 -16.40
CA CYS A 400 1.99 7.92 -15.97
C CYS A 400 1.72 6.47 -15.58
N ARG A 401 0.73 6.30 -14.70
CA ARG A 401 0.11 5.01 -14.45
C ARG A 401 -0.94 4.76 -15.53
N ILE A 402 -0.96 3.55 -16.06
CA ILE A 402 -1.94 3.14 -17.07
C ILE A 402 -2.84 2.08 -16.48
N GLU A 403 -4.12 2.12 -16.85
CA GLU A 403 -5.10 1.08 -16.63
C GLU A 403 -5.88 0.89 -17.93
N GLY A 404 -6.38 -0.31 -18.19
CA GLY A 404 -7.21 -0.53 -19.37
C GLY A 404 -7.79 -1.93 -19.40
N ASP A 405 -8.69 -2.15 -20.34
CA ASP A 405 -9.32 -3.46 -20.50
C ASP A 405 -8.27 -4.51 -20.81
N LYS A 406 -8.26 -5.61 -20.05
CA LYS A 406 -7.22 -6.64 -20.12
C LYS A 406 -7.01 -7.16 -21.55
N GLU A 407 -8.09 -7.40 -22.28
CA GLU A 407 -8.04 -7.85 -23.68
C GLU A 407 -7.33 -6.85 -24.59
N PHE A 408 -7.58 -5.55 -24.39
CA PHE A 408 -6.94 -4.48 -25.15
C PHE A 408 -5.46 -4.34 -24.79
N MET A 409 -5.13 -4.28 -23.50
CA MET A 409 -3.76 -4.08 -23.03
C MET A 409 -2.83 -5.24 -23.39
N THR A 410 -3.38 -6.45 -23.49
CA THR A 410 -2.63 -7.68 -23.82
C THR A 410 -2.79 -8.12 -25.28
N ALA A 411 -3.44 -7.32 -26.13
CA ALA A 411 -3.54 -7.58 -27.56
C ALA A 411 -2.12 -7.70 -28.15
N GLY A 412 -1.75 -8.83 -28.78
CA GLY A 412 -0.37 -9.08 -29.21
C GLY A 412 0.50 -9.85 -28.21
N GLY A 413 -0.08 -10.34 -27.11
CA GLY A 413 0.57 -11.25 -26.16
C GLY A 413 1.49 -10.56 -25.15
N GLY A 414 2.03 -11.37 -24.23
CA GLY A 414 2.91 -10.91 -23.14
C GLY A 414 2.15 -10.50 -21.87
N HIS A 415 2.90 -9.94 -20.92
CA HIS A 415 2.38 -9.41 -19.65
C HIS A 415 2.53 -7.90 -19.62
N TRP A 416 1.42 -7.19 -19.57
CA TRP A 416 1.41 -5.73 -19.49
C TRP A 416 1.77 -5.24 -18.08
N PHE A 417 2.47 -4.09 -18.01
CA PHE A 417 2.76 -3.37 -16.78
C PHE A 417 2.10 -1.99 -16.79
N PRO A 418 1.54 -1.54 -15.66
CA PRO A 418 0.80 -0.28 -15.56
C PRO A 418 1.70 0.96 -15.54
N TYR A 419 2.86 0.91 -16.19
CA TYR A 419 3.83 1.99 -16.32
C TYR A 419 3.89 2.43 -17.76
N GLY A 420 3.73 3.74 -17.96
CA GLY A 420 3.77 4.33 -19.29
C GLY A 420 4.26 5.75 -19.29
N VAL A 421 4.15 6.35 -20.47
CA VAL A 421 4.54 7.72 -20.74
C VAL A 421 3.52 8.37 -21.66
N VAL A 422 3.23 9.64 -21.40
CA VAL A 422 2.63 10.56 -22.37
C VAL A 422 3.74 11.47 -22.88
N ARG A 423 4.02 11.40 -24.18
CA ARG A 423 4.99 12.25 -24.87
C ARG A 423 4.34 12.84 -26.10
N ASP A 424 4.36 14.16 -26.21
CA ASP A 424 3.66 14.91 -27.24
C ASP A 424 2.16 14.52 -27.32
N ALA A 425 1.68 14.07 -28.48
CA ALA A 425 0.33 13.56 -28.69
C ALA A 425 0.24 12.02 -28.62
N GLY A 426 1.30 11.37 -28.14
CA GLY A 426 1.45 9.93 -28.05
C GLY A 426 1.39 9.41 -26.62
N VAL A 427 1.01 8.14 -26.48
CA VAL A 427 1.00 7.42 -25.22
C VAL A 427 1.59 6.03 -25.41
N ALA A 428 2.47 5.61 -24.51
CA ALA A 428 3.05 4.28 -24.54
C ALA A 428 3.04 3.59 -23.19
N PHE A 429 3.03 2.26 -23.19
CA PHE A 429 3.11 1.43 -21.99
C PHE A 429 4.04 0.24 -22.15
N LEU A 430 4.51 -0.30 -21.03
CA LEU A 430 5.39 -1.46 -21.00
C LEU A 430 4.63 -2.80 -21.10
N VAL A 431 5.20 -3.70 -21.88
CA VAL A 431 4.79 -5.10 -22.05
C VAL A 431 6.03 -5.99 -21.94
N LEU A 432 5.96 -7.03 -21.12
CA LEU A 432 6.96 -8.10 -21.10
C LEU A 432 6.64 -9.15 -22.16
N GLN A 433 7.58 -9.36 -23.08
CA GLN A 433 7.49 -10.36 -24.15
C GLN A 433 8.50 -11.49 -23.97
N PRO A 434 8.13 -12.76 -24.22
CA PRO A 434 9.08 -13.87 -24.11
C PRO A 434 10.12 -13.82 -25.24
N VAL A 435 11.40 -13.89 -24.88
CA VAL A 435 12.55 -13.93 -25.81
C VAL A 435 13.60 -14.86 -25.24
N ASP A 436 13.91 -15.94 -25.96
CA ASP A 436 14.97 -16.91 -25.63
C ASP A 436 14.95 -17.42 -24.16
N GLY A 437 13.75 -17.72 -23.64
CA GLY A 437 13.57 -18.21 -22.27
C GLY A 437 13.68 -17.14 -21.18
N ARG A 438 13.77 -15.86 -21.56
CA ARG A 438 13.71 -14.69 -20.69
C ARG A 438 12.51 -13.82 -21.09
N MET A 439 12.25 -12.76 -20.33
CA MET A 439 11.23 -11.77 -20.65
C MET A 439 11.89 -10.44 -21.02
N GLU A 440 11.59 -9.89 -22.19
CA GLU A 440 12.06 -8.58 -22.65
C GLU A 440 11.05 -7.49 -22.35
N PHE A 441 11.51 -6.35 -21.82
CA PHE A 441 10.70 -5.14 -21.73
C PHE A 441 10.52 -4.51 -23.11
N THR A 442 9.28 -4.39 -23.54
CA THR A 442 8.91 -3.84 -24.84
C THR A 442 7.90 -2.72 -24.63
N ALA A 443 8.09 -1.58 -25.28
CA ALA A 443 7.15 -0.48 -25.24
C ALA A 443 6.15 -0.62 -26.38
N ARG A 444 4.87 -0.40 -26.08
CA ARG A 444 3.81 -0.27 -27.08
C ARG A 444 3.26 1.13 -27.07
N GLY A 445 3.45 1.85 -28.17
CA GLY A 445 3.02 3.23 -28.37
C GLY A 445 1.77 3.33 -29.22
N TYR A 446 0.99 4.37 -28.96
CA TYR A 446 -0.20 4.78 -29.69
C TYR A 446 -0.12 6.27 -29.97
N GLY A 447 -0.68 6.67 -31.11
CA GLY A 447 -0.71 8.04 -31.60
C GLY A 447 -1.68 8.13 -32.78
N ARG A 448 -2.02 9.35 -33.19
CA ARG A 448 -2.88 9.56 -34.38
C ARG A 448 -2.23 9.05 -35.66
N ASP A 449 -0.91 8.98 -35.68
CA ASP A 449 -0.08 8.43 -36.74
C ASP A 449 1.10 7.65 -36.13
N ALA A 450 1.80 6.92 -36.99
CA ALA A 450 2.89 6.03 -36.59
C ALA A 450 4.08 6.81 -36.01
N ASP A 451 4.39 8.00 -36.50
CA ASP A 451 5.55 8.78 -36.02
C ASP A 451 5.33 9.22 -34.57
N VAL A 452 4.12 9.68 -34.23
CA VAL A 452 3.76 10.03 -32.85
C VAL A 452 3.77 8.81 -31.92
N ALA A 453 3.26 7.67 -32.40
CA ALA A 453 3.27 6.42 -31.64
C ALA A 453 4.71 5.92 -31.41
N ASP A 454 5.57 6.04 -32.41
CA ASP A 454 6.98 5.65 -32.40
C ASP A 454 7.76 6.48 -31.38
N VAL A 455 7.60 7.82 -31.38
CA VAL A 455 8.24 8.70 -30.39
C VAL A 455 7.90 8.30 -28.95
N ALA A 456 6.63 8.02 -28.65
CA ALA A 456 6.23 7.60 -27.31
C ALA A 456 6.79 6.21 -26.94
N ALA A 457 6.77 5.25 -27.87
CA ALA A 457 7.31 3.91 -27.65
C ALA A 457 8.83 3.94 -27.45
N ASP A 458 9.55 4.64 -28.30
CA ASP A 458 11.01 4.76 -28.24
C ASP A 458 11.44 5.49 -26.97
N THR A 459 10.76 6.57 -26.57
CA THR A 459 11.04 7.26 -25.31
C THR A 459 11.01 6.28 -24.13
N LEU A 460 9.98 5.43 -24.06
CA LEU A 460 9.85 4.45 -23.00
C LEU A 460 10.91 3.34 -23.08
N ALA A 461 11.17 2.81 -24.28
CA ALA A 461 12.19 1.78 -24.49
C ALA A 461 13.62 2.30 -24.18
N GLU A 462 13.90 3.56 -24.51
CA GLU A 462 15.15 4.24 -24.17
C GLU A 462 15.31 4.43 -22.66
N GLN A 463 14.24 4.77 -21.94
CA GLN A 463 14.30 4.88 -20.49
C GLN A 463 14.51 3.53 -19.80
N VAL A 464 13.97 2.43 -20.36
CA VAL A 464 14.32 1.07 -19.90
C VAL A 464 15.81 0.78 -20.13
N ARG A 465 16.38 1.17 -21.28
CA ARG A 465 17.82 1.04 -21.55
C ARG A 465 18.66 1.91 -20.61
N ALA A 466 18.21 3.13 -20.30
CA ALA A 466 18.87 4.01 -19.34
C ALA A 466 18.88 3.38 -17.94
N TRP A 467 17.75 2.83 -17.49
CA TRP A 467 17.70 2.07 -16.26
C TRP A 467 18.64 0.86 -16.27
N ASP A 468 18.68 0.06 -17.33
CA ASP A 468 19.57 -1.10 -17.39
C ASP A 468 21.06 -0.72 -17.27
N ARG A 469 21.46 0.43 -17.84
CA ARG A 469 22.84 0.93 -17.77
C ARG A 469 23.20 1.56 -16.43
N ASP A 470 22.33 2.42 -15.91
CA ASP A 470 22.67 3.37 -14.84
C ASP A 470 21.91 3.10 -13.53
N GLY A 471 20.81 2.35 -13.61
CA GLY A 471 19.89 2.11 -12.49
C GLY A 471 19.93 0.69 -11.92
N ARG A 472 19.93 -0.32 -12.81
CA ARG A 472 19.74 -1.73 -12.49
C ARG A 472 20.83 -2.24 -11.55
N GLY A 473 20.40 -2.97 -10.51
CA GLY A 473 21.32 -3.59 -9.52
C GLY A 473 21.81 -2.65 -8.41
N SER A 474 21.45 -1.36 -8.43
CA SER A 474 21.76 -0.45 -7.33
C SER A 474 20.77 -0.64 -6.18
N ALA A 475 21.21 -1.21 -5.07
CA ALA A 475 20.36 -1.51 -3.92
C ALA A 475 20.18 -0.31 -2.97
N ASP A 476 20.93 0.78 -3.17
CA ASP A 476 21.11 1.83 -2.16
C ASP A 476 20.52 3.18 -2.59
N VAL A 477 19.33 3.18 -3.21
CA VAL A 477 18.61 4.43 -3.48
C VAL A 477 18.34 5.16 -2.16
N THR A 478 18.62 6.46 -2.13
CA THR A 478 18.38 7.29 -0.95
C THR A 478 17.36 8.36 -1.28
N PHE A 479 16.44 8.58 -0.34
CA PHE A 479 15.47 9.64 -0.42
C PHE A 479 15.82 10.75 0.58
N GLY A 480 15.56 11.98 0.16
CA GLY A 480 15.54 13.14 1.04
C GLY A 480 14.17 13.79 0.98
N TYR A 481 13.67 14.27 2.10
CA TYR A 481 12.50 15.15 2.15
C TYR A 481 12.94 16.50 2.74
N TRP A 482 12.73 17.55 1.96
CA TRP A 482 13.15 18.91 2.23
C TRP A 482 11.89 19.75 2.47
N PRO A 483 11.50 19.98 3.74
CA PRO A 483 10.33 20.79 4.05
C PRO A 483 10.48 22.22 3.52
N ASP A 484 9.35 22.90 3.33
CA ASP A 484 9.36 24.32 3.00
C ASP A 484 10.13 25.14 4.05
N GLY A 485 11.05 25.97 3.56
CA GLY A 485 11.99 26.72 4.38
C GLY A 485 13.38 26.09 4.54
N ALA A 486 13.57 24.81 4.17
CA ALA A 486 14.90 24.21 4.14
C ALA A 486 15.80 24.85 3.06
N ASP A 487 17.12 24.91 3.31
CA ASP A 487 18.08 25.47 2.34
C ASP A 487 18.29 24.54 1.15
N ARG A 488 17.56 24.83 0.07
CA ARG A 488 17.60 24.07 -1.19
C ARG A 488 18.91 24.23 -1.97
N ASN A 489 19.83 25.11 -1.55
CA ASN A 489 21.16 25.19 -2.17
C ASN A 489 22.01 23.93 -1.87
N ASN A 490 21.63 23.16 -0.85
CA ASN A 490 22.33 21.94 -0.44
C ASN A 490 21.73 20.66 -1.04
N LEU A 491 20.83 20.77 -2.02
CA LEU A 491 20.31 19.61 -2.74
C LEU A 491 21.48 18.85 -3.42
N PRO A 492 21.54 17.50 -3.32
CA PRO A 492 22.59 16.74 -4.00
C PRO A 492 22.53 16.97 -5.51
N SER A 493 23.68 17.24 -6.13
CA SER A 493 23.75 17.64 -7.55
C SER A 493 23.22 16.59 -8.53
N GLU A 494 23.35 15.31 -8.18
CA GLU A 494 22.88 14.18 -9.00
C GLU A 494 21.46 13.72 -8.68
N ALA A 495 20.82 14.29 -7.65
CA ALA A 495 19.48 13.88 -7.24
C ALA A 495 18.42 14.33 -8.24
N ALA A 496 17.46 13.45 -8.53
CA ALA A 496 16.21 13.89 -9.13
C ALA A 496 15.31 14.50 -8.06
N VAL A 497 14.50 15.47 -8.48
CA VAL A 497 13.75 16.37 -7.61
C VAL A 497 12.27 16.30 -7.97
N LEU A 498 11.42 16.06 -6.98
CA LEU A 498 9.97 16.08 -7.11
C LEU A 498 9.40 17.12 -6.15
N VAL A 499 8.72 18.13 -6.70
CA VAL A 499 8.08 19.18 -5.92
C VAL A 499 6.75 18.67 -5.35
N LYS A 500 6.52 18.92 -4.07
CA LYS A 500 5.29 18.63 -3.35
C LYS A 500 4.66 19.93 -2.82
N THR A 501 3.56 19.82 -2.08
CA THR A 501 2.83 20.99 -1.56
C THR A 501 3.59 21.68 -0.44
N HIS A 502 4.22 20.91 0.46
CA HIS A 502 4.87 21.37 1.69
C HIS A 502 6.39 21.23 1.65
N GLY A 503 6.95 20.88 0.49
CA GLY A 503 8.37 20.64 0.37
C GLY A 503 8.78 20.00 -0.96
N VAL A 504 9.94 19.35 -0.92
CA VAL A 504 10.56 18.71 -2.07
C VAL A 504 11.07 17.33 -1.66
N VAL A 505 10.79 16.32 -2.47
CA VAL A 505 11.38 14.98 -2.33
C VAL A 505 12.54 14.87 -3.31
N THR A 506 13.66 14.33 -2.85
CA THR A 506 14.81 13.99 -3.70
C THR A 506 15.03 12.50 -3.71
N ILE A 507 15.42 11.95 -4.86
CA ILE A 507 15.98 10.60 -4.96
C ILE A 507 17.42 10.70 -5.48
N SER A 508 18.34 10.02 -4.81
CA SER A 508 19.72 9.86 -5.29
C SER A 508 19.99 8.40 -5.60
N TRP A 509 20.59 8.17 -6.77
CA TRP A 509 20.93 6.85 -7.27
C TRP A 509 22.46 6.69 -7.26
N PRO A 510 23.03 5.84 -6.40
CA PRO A 510 24.48 5.68 -6.31
C PRO A 510 25.09 5.25 -7.65
N GLY A 511 26.14 5.94 -8.09
CA GLY A 511 26.83 5.64 -9.34
C GLY A 511 26.26 6.31 -10.59
N ARG A 512 25.10 6.99 -10.50
CA ARG A 512 24.59 7.81 -11.59
C ARG A 512 25.51 9.02 -11.81
N ARG A 513 26.05 9.17 -13.02
CA ARG A 513 26.71 10.42 -13.43
C ARG A 513 25.64 11.50 -13.56
N ALA A 514 25.93 12.71 -13.07
CA ALA A 514 25.04 13.86 -13.24
C ALA A 514 24.61 13.97 -14.72
N ALA A 515 23.31 14.07 -14.96
CA ALA A 515 22.78 14.21 -16.32
C ALA A 515 23.35 15.49 -16.95
N THR A 516 23.93 15.38 -18.14
CA THR A 516 24.20 16.55 -18.97
C THR A 516 22.87 17.16 -19.42
N ALA A 517 22.79 18.48 -19.54
CA ALA A 517 21.56 19.23 -19.79
C ALA A 517 20.71 18.74 -20.99
N ASP A 518 21.31 17.99 -21.92
CA ASP A 518 20.64 17.40 -23.10
C ASP A 518 19.81 16.14 -22.81
N GLN A 519 19.86 15.57 -21.59
CA GLN A 519 19.11 14.34 -21.23
C GLN A 519 17.75 14.62 -20.57
N VAL A 520 17.35 15.89 -20.44
CA VAL A 520 16.13 16.33 -19.75
C VAL A 520 15.10 16.96 -20.73
N ALA A 521 15.39 17.02 -22.03
CA ALA A 521 14.55 17.66 -23.05
C ALA A 521 13.59 16.68 -23.74
#